data_AF-A0A969L8W0-F1
#
_entry.id   AF-A0A969L8W0-F1
#
_cell.length_a   1.000
_cell.length_b   1.000
_cell.length_c   1.000
_cell.angle_alpha   90.00
_cell.angle_beta   90.00
_cell.angle_gamma   90.00
#
_symmetry.space_group_name_H-M   'P 1'
#
loop_
_entity.id
_entity.type
_entity.pdbx_description
1 polymer ?
#
loop_
_entity_poly.entity_id
_entity_poly.type
_entity_poly.pdbx_seq_one_letter_code
_entity_poly.pdbx_strand_id
1 'polypeptide(L)'
;MPLSHNVIEAMAVGTIPILEYPEHFHPPLEHGVNAIIFQGKDDLVNKVREVLQLSAERIAILRKNVVDYYQQNLIGSAFIEKIENHSAPHLCAYMYVTELSVQAFNKS
;
A
#
# COMPACT_ATOMS: atom_id res chain seq x y z
N MET A 1 0.03 -11.51 1.31
CA MET A 1 -0.01 -10.25 2.07
C MET A 1 1.42 -9.77 2.26
N PRO A 2 1.73 -8.47 2.21
CA PRO A 2 3.09 -8.03 2.53
C PRO A 2 3.39 -8.52 3.95
N LEU A 3 4.45 -9.30 4.09
CA LEU A 3 4.91 -9.96 5.32
C LEU A 3 5.36 -8.96 6.41
N SER A 4 4.91 -7.71 6.36
CA SER A 4 5.32 -6.63 7.25
C SER A 4 4.25 -5.57 7.34
N HIS A 5 3.56 -5.49 8.49
CA HIS A 5 2.74 -4.34 8.88
C HIS A 5 3.55 -3.04 8.84
N ASN A 6 4.87 -3.14 9.07
CA ASN A 6 5.82 -2.04 9.06
C ASN A 6 5.74 -1.17 7.80
N VAL A 7 5.48 -1.74 6.61
CA VAL A 7 5.40 -0.94 5.39
C VAL A 7 4.11 -0.13 5.35
N ILE A 8 2.98 -0.73 5.75
CA ILE A 8 1.67 -0.05 5.79
C ILE A 8 1.69 1.06 6.84
N GLU A 9 2.21 0.77 8.03
CA GLU A 9 2.35 1.74 9.14
C GLU A 9 3.30 2.89 8.77
N ALA A 10 4.43 2.59 8.11
CA ALA A 10 5.34 3.61 7.65
C ALA A 10 4.72 4.51 6.56
N MET A 11 3.94 3.93 5.65
CA MET A 11 3.21 4.70 4.62
C MET A 11 2.16 5.62 5.24
N ALA A 12 1.53 5.25 6.37
CA ALA A 12 0.56 6.08 7.06
C ALA A 12 1.13 7.45 7.51
N VAL A 13 2.44 7.52 7.77
CA VAL A 13 3.16 8.75 8.14
C VAL A 13 3.97 9.35 6.97
N GLY A 14 3.71 8.87 5.75
CA GLY A 14 4.30 9.37 4.52
C GLY A 14 5.73 8.90 4.26
N THR A 15 6.19 7.80 4.86
CA THR A 15 7.47 7.18 4.48
C THR A 15 7.38 6.65 3.05
N ILE A 16 8.30 7.08 2.19
CA ILE A 16 8.36 6.63 0.80
C ILE A 16 8.95 5.20 0.80
N PRO A 17 8.19 4.17 0.41
CA PRO A 17 8.69 2.81 0.39
C PRO A 17 9.73 2.61 -0.72
N ILE A 18 10.79 1.87 -0.42
CA ILE A 18 11.74 1.34 -1.40
C ILE A 18 11.60 -0.18 -1.36
N LEU A 19 11.07 -0.80 -2.42
CA LEU A 19 10.72 -2.23 -2.44
C LEU A 19 10.79 -2.85 -3.84
N GLU A 20 10.86 -4.17 -3.90
CA GLU A 20 10.98 -4.93 -5.16
C GLU A 20 9.63 -5.46 -5.69
N TYR A 21 8.63 -5.58 -4.81
CA TYR A 21 7.35 -6.27 -5.05
C TYR A 21 6.13 -5.33 -4.96
N PRO A 22 5.98 -4.35 -5.86
CA PRO A 22 4.85 -3.40 -5.85
C PRO A 22 3.48 -4.08 -5.98
N GLU A 23 3.40 -5.23 -6.64
CA GLU A 23 2.21 -6.03 -6.89
C GLU A 23 1.62 -6.70 -5.64
N HIS A 24 2.35 -6.68 -4.53
CA HIS A 24 1.80 -7.13 -3.24
C HIS A 24 0.76 -6.17 -2.65
N PHE A 25 0.61 -4.99 -3.24
CA PHE A 25 -0.41 -4.00 -2.90
C PHE A 25 -1.52 -4.00 -3.95
N HIS A 26 -2.73 -3.59 -3.54
CA HIS A 26 -3.87 -3.51 -4.44
C HIS A 26 -4.58 -2.16 -4.33
N PRO A 27 -4.47 -1.28 -5.35
CA PRO A 27 -3.76 -1.46 -6.63
C PRO A 27 -2.22 -1.50 -6.47
N PRO A 28 -1.44 -2.06 -7.41
CA PRO A 28 0.02 -2.08 -7.29
C PRO A 28 0.63 -0.70 -7.06
N LEU A 29 1.73 -0.62 -6.32
CA LEU A 29 2.49 0.63 -6.18
C LEU A 29 3.20 1.00 -7.49
N GLU A 30 3.39 2.28 -7.70
CA GLU A 30 3.92 2.86 -8.93
C GLU A 30 5.25 3.59 -8.67
N HIS A 31 6.26 3.24 -9.48
CA HIS A 31 7.61 3.80 -9.36
C HIS A 31 7.59 5.31 -9.60
N GLY A 32 8.17 6.08 -8.68
CA GLY A 32 8.20 7.53 -8.77
C GLY A 32 6.82 8.18 -8.54
N VAL A 33 5.78 7.43 -8.20
CA VAL A 33 4.48 8.02 -7.84
C VAL A 33 4.28 7.89 -6.34
N ASN A 34 4.22 6.67 -5.85
CA ASN A 34 3.98 6.34 -4.43
C ASN A 34 4.98 5.30 -3.88
N ALA A 35 6.01 4.95 -4.67
CA ALA A 35 7.10 4.08 -4.24
C ALA A 35 8.37 4.29 -5.08
N ILE A 36 9.50 3.81 -4.58
CA ILE A 36 10.72 3.59 -5.36
C ILE A 36 10.86 2.09 -5.54
N ILE A 37 10.80 1.64 -6.79
CA ILE A 37 10.80 0.21 -7.12
C ILE A 37 12.18 -0.12 -7.67
N PHE A 38 12.77 -1.20 -7.16
CA PHE A 38 14.05 -1.71 -7.63
C PHE A 38 13.92 -3.17 -8.07
N GLN A 39 14.89 -3.66 -8.85
CA GLN A 39 14.98 -5.07 -9.24
C GLN A 39 16.39 -5.64 -9.00
N GLY A 40 16.50 -6.54 -8.03
CA GLY A 40 17.76 -7.14 -7.65
C GLY A 40 18.73 -6.17 -6.97
N LYS A 41 19.90 -6.70 -6.64
CA LYS A 41 20.89 -6.02 -5.80
C LYS A 41 21.50 -4.77 -6.45
N ASP A 42 21.86 -4.85 -7.72
CA ASP A 42 22.57 -3.75 -8.37
C ASP A 42 21.64 -2.55 -8.60
N ASP A 43 20.38 -2.81 -8.95
CA ASP A 43 19.38 -1.75 -9.10
C ASP A 43 19.00 -1.13 -7.75
N LEU A 44 18.92 -1.93 -6.67
CA LEU A 44 18.71 -1.39 -5.32
C LEU A 44 19.75 -0.31 -4.99
N VAL A 45 21.02 -0.57 -5.26
CA VAL A 45 22.10 0.40 -5.01
C VAL A 45 21.89 1.66 -5.86
N ASN A 46 21.48 1.50 -7.12
CA ASN A 46 21.20 2.65 -8.00
C ASN A 46 20.01 3.46 -7.50
N LYS A 47 18.91 2.82 -7.09
CA LYS A 47 17.73 3.47 -6.53
C LYS A 47 18.00 4.19 -5.22
N VAL A 48 18.85 3.64 -4.36
CA VAL A 48 19.27 4.37 -3.15
C VAL A 48 20.04 5.65 -3.51
N ARG A 49 20.95 5.60 -4.48
CA ARG A 49 21.67 6.80 -4.94
C ARG A 49 20.74 7.83 -5.57
N GLU A 50 19.79 7.37 -6.40
CA GLU A 50 18.75 8.22 -7.00
C GLU A 50 17.94 8.95 -5.91
N VAL A 51 17.49 8.22 -4.89
CA VAL A 51 16.70 8.77 -3.77
C VAL A 51 17.48 9.84 -2.99
N LEU A 52 18.78 9.63 -2.76
CA LEU A 52 19.63 10.60 -2.07
C LEU A 52 19.85 11.90 -2.87
N GLN A 53 19.53 11.90 -4.17
CA GLN A 53 19.65 13.07 -5.05
C GLN A 53 18.31 13.75 -5.32
N LEU A 54 17.19 13.22 -4.79
CA LEU A 54 15.88 13.83 -4.98
C LEU A 54 15.82 15.21 -4.32
N SER A 55 15.20 16.15 -5.02
CA SER A 55 14.94 17.47 -4.46
C SER A 55 13.90 17.41 -3.34
N ALA A 56 13.90 18.40 -2.46
CA ALA A 56 12.93 18.50 -1.38
C ALA A 56 11.48 18.57 -1.92
N GLU A 57 11.26 19.26 -3.04
CA GLU A 57 9.96 19.33 -3.72
C GLU A 57 9.53 17.95 -4.19
N ARG A 58 10.46 17.19 -4.77
CA ARG A 58 10.15 15.86 -5.27
C ARG A 58 9.82 14.88 -4.14
N ILE A 59 10.58 14.95 -3.04
CA ILE A 59 10.29 14.19 -1.82
C ILE A 59 8.91 14.57 -1.29
N ALA A 60 8.57 15.85 -1.22
CA ALA A 60 7.25 16.30 -0.74
C ALA A 60 6.09 15.73 -1.58
N ILE A 61 6.24 15.71 -2.92
CA ILE A 61 5.25 15.12 -3.84
C ILE A 61 5.09 13.62 -3.58
N LEU A 62 6.21 12.87 -3.51
CA LEU A 62 6.17 11.43 -3.25
C LEU A 62 5.52 11.10 -1.90
N ARG A 63 5.88 11.85 -0.85
CA ARG A 63 5.30 11.68 0.49
C ARG A 63 3.78 11.91 0.46
N LYS A 64 3.32 12.96 -0.22
CA LYS A 64 1.88 13.22 -0.37
C LYS A 64 1.18 12.05 -1.07
N ASN A 65 1.70 11.61 -2.20
CA ASN A 65 1.11 10.51 -2.97
C ASN A 65 1.06 9.19 -2.17
N VAL A 66 2.06 8.93 -1.32
CA VAL A 66 2.05 7.78 -0.41
C VAL A 66 0.91 7.87 0.60
N VAL A 67 0.72 9.03 1.23
CA VAL A 67 -0.36 9.25 2.20
C VAL A 67 -1.72 9.14 1.52
N ASP A 68 -1.88 9.73 0.34
CA ASP A 68 -3.10 9.65 -0.46
C ASP A 68 -3.42 8.19 -0.82
N TYR A 69 -2.41 7.42 -1.26
CA TYR A 69 -2.56 6.00 -1.54
C TYR A 69 -2.99 5.21 -0.29
N TYR A 70 -2.36 5.46 0.86
CA TYR A 70 -2.71 4.82 2.13
C TYR A 70 -4.17 5.10 2.52
N GLN A 71 -4.59 6.36 2.45
CA GLN A 71 -5.96 6.78 2.80
C GLN A 71 -7.01 6.19 1.86
N GLN A 72 -6.68 6.00 0.59
CA GLN A 72 -7.63 5.50 -0.42
C GLN A 72 -7.69 3.97 -0.48
N ASN A 73 -6.63 3.27 -0.08
CA ASN A 73 -6.51 1.83 -0.37
C ASN A 73 -6.18 0.96 0.84
N LEU A 74 -5.54 1.50 1.88
CA LEU A 74 -4.98 0.70 2.99
C LEU A 74 -5.69 0.92 4.33
N ILE A 75 -6.44 2.02 4.50
CA ILE A 75 -7.24 2.23 5.70
C ILE A 75 -8.45 1.28 5.74
N GLY A 76 -8.78 0.79 6.93
CA GLY A 76 -9.89 -0.14 7.13
C GLY A 76 -11.23 0.38 6.63
N SER A 77 -11.50 1.68 6.76
CA SER A 77 -12.73 2.29 6.23
C SER A 77 -12.85 2.20 4.71
N ALA A 78 -11.75 2.43 3.97
CA ALA A 78 -11.73 2.32 2.52
C ALA A 78 -11.90 0.86 2.06
N PHE A 79 -11.39 -0.10 2.85
CA PHE A 79 -11.66 -1.51 2.62
C PHE A 79 -13.14 -1.85 2.82
N ILE A 80 -13.77 -1.41 3.92
CA ILE A 80 -15.20 -1.61 4.16
C ILE A 80 -16.04 -0.97 3.06
N GLU A 81 -15.73 0.25 2.64
CA GLU A 81 -16.44 0.93 1.56
C GLU A 81 -16.34 0.17 0.22
N LYS A 82 -15.16 -0.39 -0.10
CA LYS A 82 -14.98 -1.26 -1.26
C LYS A 82 -15.83 -2.53 -1.18
N ILE A 83 -16.05 -3.07 0.03
CA ILE A 83 -16.94 -4.22 0.25
C ILE A 83 -18.40 -3.81 0.08
N GLU A 84 -18.83 -2.74 0.74
CA GLU A 84 -20.23 -2.29 0.74
C GLU A 84 -20.71 -1.87 -0.66
N ASN A 85 -19.83 -1.27 -1.46
CA ASN A 85 -20.16 -0.78 -2.81
C ASN A 85 -19.85 -1.78 -3.92
N HIS A 86 -19.42 -3.00 -3.60
CA HIS A 86 -19.12 -4.01 -4.59
C HIS A 86 -20.38 -4.55 -5.27
N SER A 87 -20.41 -4.55 -6.61
CA SER A 87 -21.58 -5.02 -7.37
C SER A 87 -21.49 -6.47 -7.85
N ALA A 88 -20.36 -7.18 -7.63
CA ALA A 88 -20.28 -8.55 -8.09
C ALA A 88 -21.03 -9.49 -7.14
N PRO A 89 -21.61 -10.58 -7.67
CA PRO A 89 -22.47 -11.48 -6.90
C PRO A 89 -21.72 -12.22 -5.78
N HIS A 90 -20.39 -12.28 -5.87
CA HIS A 90 -19.53 -12.93 -4.89
C HIS A 90 -18.28 -12.10 -4.63
N LEU A 91 -18.08 -11.72 -3.37
CA LEU A 91 -16.86 -11.12 -2.88
C LEU A 91 -16.05 -12.18 -2.13
N CYS A 92 -14.81 -12.44 -2.57
CA CYS A 92 -13.89 -13.35 -1.87
C CYS A 92 -12.89 -12.53 -1.05
N ALA A 93 -13.07 -12.50 0.27
CA ALA A 93 -12.14 -11.87 1.20
C ALA A 93 -11.24 -12.94 1.85
N TYR A 94 -9.94 -12.89 1.58
CA TYR A 94 -8.95 -13.75 2.24
C TYR A 94 -8.44 -13.08 3.51
N MET A 95 -9.01 -13.45 4.64
CA MET A 95 -8.62 -12.96 5.96
C MET A 95 -7.69 -13.97 6.65
N TYR A 96 -6.46 -13.55 6.93
CA TYR A 96 -5.58 -14.29 7.84
C TYR A 96 -5.86 -13.78 9.26
N VAL A 97 -6.72 -14.49 9.99
CA VAL A 97 -7.06 -14.19 11.38
C VAL A 97 -6.51 -15.28 12.28
N THR A 98 -5.84 -14.91 13.37
CA THR A 98 -5.39 -15.86 14.40
C THR A 98 -6.55 -16.44 15.21
N GLU A 99 -7.71 -15.76 15.24
CA GLU A 99 -8.95 -16.28 15.79
C GLU A 99 -10.13 -16.03 14.84
N LEU A 100 -10.89 -17.08 14.54
CA LEU A 100 -12.10 -17.01 13.73
C LEU A 100 -13.25 -16.43 14.57
N SER A 101 -13.57 -15.16 14.39
CA SER A 101 -14.89 -14.63 14.73
C SER A 101 -15.50 -13.95 13.52
N VAL A 102 -16.45 -14.63 12.87
CA VAL A 102 -17.29 -14.05 11.82
C VAL A 102 -18.67 -13.83 12.43
N GLN A 103 -19.03 -12.57 12.67
CA GLN A 103 -20.43 -12.14 12.77
C GLN A 103 -20.72 -11.24 11.57
N ALA A 104 -21.29 -11.82 10.52
CA ALA A 104 -21.88 -11.06 9.44
C ALA A 104 -23.29 -10.63 9.90
N PHE A 105 -23.48 -9.36 10.20
CA PHE A 105 -24.81 -8.80 10.41
C PHE A 105 -25.43 -8.53 9.04
N ASN A 106 -26.50 -9.25 8.71
CA ASN A 106 -27.40 -8.84 7.63
C ASN A 106 -28.04 -7.51 8.04
N LYS A 107 -27.90 -6.47 7.23
CA LYS A 107 -28.75 -5.28 7.33
C LYS A 107 -30.15 -5.66 6.86
N SER A 108 -31.11 -5.60 7.78
CA SER A 108 -32.56 -5.65 7.50
C SER A 108 -33.05 -4.41 6.80
#